data_AF-A0A5E7VTK9-F1
#
_entry.id   AF-A0A5E7VTK9-F1
#
_cell.length_a   1.000
_cell.length_b   1.000
_cell.length_c   1.000
_cell.angle_alpha   90.00
_cell.angle_beta   90.00
_cell.angle_gamma   90.00
#
_symmetry.space_group_name_H-M   'P 1'
#
loop_
_entity.id
_entity.type
_entity.pdbx_description
1 polymer ?
#
loop_
_entity_poly.entity_id
_entity_poly.type
_entity_poly.pdbx_seq_one_letter_code
_entity_poly.pdbx_strand_id
1 'polypeptide(L)'
;METSLETVALFSLKLAYEEEGLSPILRDDLVMGDYQKDVFELLVRRGDVETIQFKLNQCLGLAMDALGGAEKPLGRELRKLSADFGEVRSMEQLNQPLLALKGYLKDIL
;
A
#
# COMPACT_ATOMS: atom_id res chain seq x y z
N MET A 1 1.21 5.86 12.29
CA MET A 1 1.82 5.67 10.95
C MET A 1 1.55 4.25 10.45
N GLU A 2 1.87 3.26 11.27
CA GLU A 2 1.63 1.81 11.17
C GLU A 2 0.24 1.47 10.63
N THR A 3 -0.83 2.03 11.20
CA THR A 3 -2.20 1.79 10.71
C THR A 3 -2.41 2.29 9.28
N SER A 4 -1.77 3.40 8.88
CA SER A 4 -1.82 3.86 7.48
C SER A 4 -1.04 2.93 6.55
N LEU A 5 0.09 2.37 7.00
CA LEU A 5 0.86 1.37 6.25
C LEU A 5 0.02 0.10 6.02
N GLU A 6 -0.56 -0.45 7.09
CA GLU A 6 -1.48 -1.60 7.00
C GLU A 6 -2.68 -1.30 6.08
N THR A 7 -3.26 -0.10 6.19
CA THR A 7 -4.42 0.28 5.36
C THR A 7 -4.05 0.37 3.87
N VAL A 8 -2.87 0.92 3.53
CA VAL A 8 -2.42 0.96 2.13
C VAL A 8 -2.20 -0.45 1.58
N ALA A 9 -1.57 -1.34 2.37
CA ALA A 9 -1.41 -2.73 1.97
C ALA A 9 -2.76 -3.42 1.77
N LEU A 10 -3.67 -3.29 2.74
CA LEU A 10 -5.02 -3.85 2.66
C LEU A 10 -5.76 -3.37 1.42
N PHE A 11 -5.82 -2.07 1.17
CA PHE A 11 -6.54 -1.53 0.02
C PHE A 11 -5.92 -1.96 -1.31
N SER A 12 -4.60 -2.04 -1.37
CA SER A 12 -3.92 -2.53 -2.57
C SER A 12 -4.25 -4.01 -2.85
N LEU A 13 -4.29 -4.84 -1.81
CA LEU A 13 -4.64 -6.25 -1.93
C LEU A 13 -6.13 -6.46 -2.22
N LYS A 14 -7.01 -5.61 -1.66
CA LYS A 14 -8.43 -5.58 -2.02
C LYS A 14 -8.63 -5.32 -3.50
N LEU A 15 -7.99 -4.28 -4.04
CA LEU A 15 -8.06 -3.99 -5.48
C LEU A 15 -7.57 -5.17 -6.34
N ALA A 16 -6.57 -5.91 -5.88
CA ALA A 16 -5.97 -7.00 -6.64
C ALA A 16 -6.77 -8.30 -6.62
N TYR A 17 -7.52 -8.56 -5.55
CA TYR A 17 -8.06 -9.90 -5.28
C TYR A 17 -9.54 -9.92 -4.86
N GLU A 18 -10.15 -8.79 -4.52
CA GLU A 18 -11.60 -8.72 -4.31
C GLU A 18 -12.31 -8.68 -5.67
N GLU A 19 -12.70 -9.86 -6.13
CA GLU A 19 -13.57 -10.01 -7.29
C GLU A 19 -15.05 -10.07 -6.88
N GLU A 20 -15.94 -9.76 -7.80
CA GLU A 20 -17.39 -9.78 -7.56
C GLU A 20 -17.85 -11.18 -7.12
N GLY A 21 -18.49 -11.24 -5.95
CA GLY A 21 -19.00 -12.48 -5.36
C GLY A 21 -18.02 -13.24 -4.48
N LEU A 22 -16.77 -12.77 -4.34
CA LEU A 22 -15.82 -13.30 -3.36
C LEU A 22 -15.96 -12.62 -1.98
N SER A 23 -15.52 -13.31 -0.93
CA SER A 23 -15.43 -12.70 0.40
C SER A 23 -14.41 -11.56 0.41
N PRO A 24 -14.71 -10.45 1.12
CA PRO A 24 -13.77 -9.35 1.20
C PRO A 24 -12.51 -9.76 1.95
N ILE A 25 -11.37 -9.24 1.54
CA ILE A 25 -10.11 -9.36 2.26
C ILE A 25 -10.20 -8.55 3.55
N LEU A 26 -9.89 -9.20 4.67
CA LEU A 26 -9.87 -8.66 6.00
C LEU A 26 -8.43 -8.51 6.52
N ARG A 27 -8.28 -7.77 7.63
CA ARG A 27 -6.96 -7.52 8.24
C ARG A 27 -6.28 -8.78 8.76
N ASP A 28 -7.06 -9.79 9.11
CA ASP A 28 -6.63 -11.05 9.71
C ASP A 28 -6.46 -12.19 8.68
N ASP A 29 -6.71 -11.92 7.40
CA ASP A 29 -6.48 -12.90 6.35
C ASP A 29 -4.99 -13.24 6.17
N LEU A 30 -4.72 -14.47 5.73
CA LEU A 30 -3.36 -14.97 5.51
C LEU A 30 -2.56 -14.09 4.54
N VAL A 31 -3.21 -13.52 3.51
CA VAL A 31 -2.57 -12.61 2.54
C VAL A 31 -2.06 -11.32 3.19
N MET A 32 -2.66 -10.91 4.31
CA MET A 32 -2.27 -9.72 5.08
C MET A 32 -1.13 -10.00 6.06
N GLY A 33 -0.75 -11.25 6.33
CA GLY A 33 0.15 -11.61 7.43
C GLY A 33 1.48 -10.83 7.45
N ASP A 34 2.04 -10.53 6.28
CA ASP A 34 3.28 -9.76 6.13
C ASP A 34 3.11 -8.23 6.18
N TYR A 35 1.86 -7.77 6.29
CA TYR A 35 1.44 -6.38 6.15
C TYR A 35 0.49 -5.93 7.27
N GLN A 36 0.41 -6.71 8.35
CA GLN A 36 -0.35 -6.35 9.53
C GLN A 36 0.31 -5.19 10.29
N LYS A 37 -0.50 -4.47 11.08
CA LYS A 37 -0.03 -3.31 11.85
C LYS A 37 1.18 -3.62 12.73
N ASP A 38 1.22 -4.78 13.38
CA ASP A 38 2.30 -5.20 14.29
C ASP A 38 3.63 -5.42 13.56
N VAL A 39 3.59 -5.97 12.34
CA VAL A 39 4.76 -6.05 11.45
C VAL A 39 5.28 -4.65 11.16
N PHE A 40 4.40 -3.74 10.75
CA PHE A 40 4.80 -2.35 10.47
C PHE A 40 5.24 -1.59 11.72
N GLU A 41 4.67 -1.88 12.88
CA GLU A 41 5.08 -1.28 14.16
C GLU A 41 6.55 -1.59 14.47
N LEU A 42 7.00 -2.82 14.24
CA LEU A 42 8.40 -3.18 14.42
C LEU A 42 9.32 -2.40 13.46
N LEU A 43 8.93 -2.27 12.19
CA LEU A 43 9.72 -1.55 11.20
C LEU A 43 9.78 -0.04 11.48
N VAL A 44 8.66 0.56 11.88
CA VAL A 44 8.59 1.98 12.27
C VAL A 44 9.49 2.24 13.49
N ARG A 45 9.45 1.37 14.51
CA ARG A 45 10.33 1.48 15.69
C ARG A 45 11.81 1.38 15.34
N ARG A 46 12.17 0.63 14.30
CA ARG A 46 13.55 0.49 13.81
C ARG A 46 13.98 1.60 12.86
N GLY A 47 13.06 2.44 12.39
CA GLY A 47 13.32 3.40 11.32
C GLY A 47 13.65 2.74 9.98
N ASP A 48 13.16 1.52 9.75
CA ASP A 48 13.49 0.70 8.59
C ASP A 48 12.67 1.11 7.36
N VAL A 49 13.00 2.29 6.82
CA VAL A 49 12.32 2.90 5.66
C VAL A 49 12.37 1.99 4.44
N GLU A 50 13.51 1.34 4.19
CA GLU A 50 13.73 0.49 3.02
C GLU A 50 12.78 -0.73 3.04
N THR A 51 12.69 -1.42 4.19
CA THR A 51 11.79 -2.58 4.30
C THR A 51 10.32 -2.17 4.25
N ILE A 52 9.96 -1.01 4.81
CA ILE A 52 8.60 -0.44 4.67
C ILE A 52 8.27 -0.18 3.20
N GLN A 53 9.17 0.49 2.48
CA GLN A 53 8.99 0.80 1.06
C GLN A 53 8.90 -0.46 0.22
N PHE A 54 9.78 -1.43 0.47
CA PHE A 54 9.76 -2.73 -0.21
C PHE A 54 8.40 -3.42 -0.05
N LYS A 55 7.93 -3.59 1.20
CA LYS A 55 6.65 -4.26 1.48
C LYS A 55 5.47 -3.55 0.82
N LEU A 56 5.38 -2.23 0.92
CA LEU A 56 4.28 -1.50 0.28
C LEU A 56 4.37 -1.54 -1.25
N ASN A 57 5.57 -1.46 -1.83
CA ASN A 57 5.73 -1.56 -3.28
C ASN A 57 5.29 -2.92 -3.84
N GLN A 58 5.42 -4.00 -3.06
CA GLN A 58 4.86 -5.30 -3.45
C GLN A 58 3.33 -5.24 -3.58
N CYS A 59 2.64 -4.66 -2.59
CA CYS A 59 1.19 -4.50 -2.65
C CYS A 59 0.76 -3.54 -3.76
N LEU A 60 1.46 -2.41 -3.91
CA LEU A 60 1.17 -1.40 -4.94
C LEU A 60 1.38 -1.95 -6.36
N GLY A 61 2.33 -2.86 -6.56
CA GLY A 61 2.51 -3.59 -7.83
C GLY A 61 1.29 -4.43 -8.19
N LEU A 62 0.71 -5.15 -7.22
CA LEU A 62 -0.51 -5.93 -7.44
C LEU A 62 -1.71 -5.03 -7.77
N ALA A 63 -1.86 -3.92 -7.04
CA ALA A 63 -2.91 -2.93 -7.33
C ALA A 63 -2.70 -2.29 -8.71
N MET A 64 -1.46 -2.04 -9.12
CA MET A 64 -1.13 -1.51 -10.44
C MET A 64 -1.63 -2.42 -11.56
N ASP A 65 -1.36 -3.72 -11.44
CA ASP A 65 -1.79 -4.71 -12.42
C ASP A 65 -3.32 -4.79 -12.48
N ALA A 66 -3.99 -4.76 -11.31
CA ALA A 66 -5.45 -4.75 -11.21
C ALA A 66 -6.10 -3.51 -11.85
N LEU A 67 -5.44 -2.34 -11.78
CA LEU A 67 -5.88 -1.12 -12.46
C LEU A 67 -5.64 -1.13 -13.98
N GLY A 68 -5.17 -2.24 -14.54
CA GLY A 68 -4.87 -2.39 -15.96
C GLY A 68 -3.53 -1.75 -16.38
N GLY A 69 -2.63 -1.55 -15.42
CA GLY A 69 -1.31 -0.97 -15.62
C GLY A 69 -1.32 0.55 -15.73
N ALA A 70 -0.13 1.14 -15.69
CA ALA A 70 0.01 2.59 -15.58
C ALA A 70 -0.12 3.40 -16.87
N GLU A 71 -0.58 2.77 -17.95
CA GLU A 71 -1.10 3.48 -19.12
C GLU A 71 -2.57 3.87 -18.95
N LYS A 72 -3.29 3.25 -17.98
CA LYS A 72 -4.65 3.66 -17.61
C LYS A 72 -4.60 4.90 -16.71
N PRO A 73 -5.65 5.77 -16.74
CA PRO A 73 -5.66 6.98 -15.92
C PRO A 73 -5.42 6.72 -14.42
N LEU A 74 -6.04 5.67 -13.87
CA LEU A 74 -5.86 5.30 -12.47
C LEU A 74 -4.45 4.77 -12.21
N GLY A 75 -4.01 3.76 -12.96
CA GLY A 75 -2.65 3.23 -12.81
C GLY A 75 -1.57 4.30 -12.96
N ARG A 76 -1.73 5.28 -13.85
CA ARG A 76 -0.77 6.38 -14.02
C ARG A 76 -0.62 7.24 -12.76
N GLU A 77 -1.73 7.55 -12.09
CA GLU A 77 -1.66 8.31 -10.83
C GLU A 77 -1.05 7.45 -9.72
N LEU A 78 -1.40 6.16 -9.63
CA LEU A 78 -0.78 5.24 -8.70
C LEU A 78 0.75 5.16 -8.91
N ARG A 79 1.22 5.15 -10.16
CA ARG A 79 2.66 5.10 -10.50
C ARG A 79 3.37 6.34 -9.97
N LYS A 80 2.77 7.51 -10.14
CA LYS A 80 3.32 8.77 -9.63
C LYS A 80 3.40 8.77 -8.11
N LEU A 81 2.31 8.42 -7.42
CA LEU A 81 2.28 8.37 -5.95
C LEU A 81 3.26 7.34 -5.39
N SER A 82 3.40 6.18 -6.05
CA SER A 82 4.35 5.14 -5.66
C SER A 82 5.79 5.59 -5.86
N ALA A 83 6.08 6.34 -6.94
CA ALA A 83 7.39 6.94 -7.16
C ALA A 83 7.73 7.99 -6.08
N ASP A 84 6.80 8.89 -5.77
CA ASP A 84 6.97 9.89 -4.71
C ASP A 84 7.22 9.23 -3.34
N PHE A 85 6.52 8.13 -3.05
CA PHE A 85 6.72 7.34 -1.85
C PHE A 85 8.10 6.62 -1.83
N GLY A 86 8.57 6.13 -2.98
CA GLY A 86 9.87 5.45 -3.11
C GLY A 86 11.09 6.38 -3.00
N GLU A 87 10.93 7.69 -3.23
CA GLU A 87 12.01 8.68 -3.09
C GLU A 87 12.27 9.13 -1.65
N VAL A 88 11.38 8.76 -0.72
CA VAL A 88 11.53 9.06 0.71
C VAL A 88 12.77 8.39 1.30
N ARG A 89 13.53 9.12 2.12
CA ARG A 89 14.78 8.63 2.77
C ARG A 89 14.73 8.64 4.30
N SER A 90 13.64 9.12 4.92
CA SER A 90 13.49 9.15 6.37
C SER A 90 12.05 8.91 6.82
N MET A 91 11.88 8.52 8.09
CA MET A 91 10.55 8.26 8.68
C MET A 91 9.65 9.50 8.70
N GLU A 92 10.23 10.68 8.90
CA GLU A 92 9.51 11.96 8.93
C GLU A 92 8.90 12.30 7.56
N GLN A 93 9.62 11.94 6.49
CA GLN A 93 9.21 12.19 5.10
C GLN A 93 8.13 11.21 4.63
N LEU A 94 7.98 10.04 5.26
CA LEU A 94 7.01 9.01 4.82
C LEU A 94 5.56 9.43 4.97
N ASN A 95 5.24 10.27 5.96
CA ASN A 95 3.85 10.49 6.35
C ASN A 95 3.00 11.13 5.24
N GLN A 96 3.54 12.11 4.51
CA GLN A 96 2.80 12.80 3.45
C GLN A 96 2.53 11.90 2.22
N PRO A 97 3.54 11.25 1.60
CA PRO A 97 3.30 10.33 0.49
C PRO A 97 2.43 9.13 0.89
N LEU A 98 2.58 8.63 2.12
CA LEU A 98 1.74 7.55 2.64
C LEU A 98 0.25 7.94 2.74
N LEU A 99 -0.03 9.17 3.21
CA LEU A 99 -1.42 9.66 3.27
C LEU A 99 -2.01 9.86 1.88
N ALA A 100 -1.21 10.32 0.91
CA ALA A 100 -1.64 10.45 -0.47
C ALA A 100 -2.00 9.09 -1.09
N LEU A 101 -1.13 8.07 -0.92
CA LEU A 101 -1.43 6.70 -1.34
C LEU A 101 -2.70 6.16 -0.68
N LYS A 102 -2.84 6.33 0.64
CA LYS A 102 -4.02 5.87 1.37
C LYS A 102 -5.30 6.54 0.87
N GLY A 103 -5.27 7.86 0.65
CA GLY A 103 -6.41 8.60 0.13
C GLY A 103 -6.79 8.12 -1.26
N TYR A 104 -5.81 8.02 -2.15
CA TYR A 104 -6.01 7.58 -3.52
C TYR A 104 -6.62 6.17 -3.61
N LEU A 105 -6.05 5.20 -2.89
CA LEU A 105 -6.57 3.81 -2.88
C LEU A 105 -7.97 3.73 -2.26
N LYS A 106 -8.25 4.55 -1.25
CA LYS A 106 -9.59 4.65 -0.64
C LYS A 106 -10.62 5.19 -1.63
N ASP A 107 -10.26 6.14 -2.48
CA ASP A 107 -11.21 6.75 -3.41
C ASP A 107 -11.54 5.83 -4.61
N ILE A 108 -10.74 4.78 -4.82
CA ILE A 108 -11.01 3.76 -5.86
C ILE A 108 -11.94 2.65 -5.35
N LEU A 109 -11.81 2.26 -4.07
CA LEU A 109 -12.61 1.20 -3.42
C LEU A 109 -13.97 1.70 -2.93
#